data_AF-X1CMX2-F1
#
_entry.id   AF-X1CMX2-F1
#
_cell.length_a   1.000
_cell.length_b   1.000
_cell.length_c   1.000
_cell.angle_alpha   90.00
_cell.angle_beta   90.00
_cell.angle_gamma   90.00
#
_symmetry.space_group_name_H-M   'P 1'
#
loop_
_entity.id
_entity.type
_entity.pdbx_description
1 polymer ?
#
loop_
_entity_poly.entity_id
_entity_poly.type
_entity_poly.pdbx_seq_one_letter_code
_entity_poly.pdbx_strand_id
1 'polypeptide(L)'
;YKQDLISNILDVYSIKKPNLVINDLFDFLEGAGPYVYKDSNLLHTGLVVVGRDAVAVDLITLKLFNIDLLNSDILLEAQNRNLGITDISDINLIGENLDNSRLEAKLSVYRLDDINIKNTTINAGRLCSGCFKEAYHLLNFIKTHMTKD
;
A
#
# COMPACT_ATOMS: atom_id res chain seq x y z
N TYR A 1 -9.19 6.97 -15.22
CA TYR A 1 -8.36 7.71 -14.25
C TYR A 1 -7.24 6.85 -13.66
N LYS A 2 -7.52 5.83 -12.82
CA LYS A 2 -6.46 5.01 -12.19
C LYS A 2 -5.58 4.31 -13.24
N GLN A 3 -6.19 3.67 -14.25
CA GLN A 3 -5.46 3.02 -15.35
C GLN A 3 -4.64 4.03 -16.17
N ASP A 4 -5.21 5.19 -16.52
CA ASP A 4 -4.49 6.23 -17.27
C ASP A 4 -3.25 6.72 -16.49
N LEU A 5 -3.38 6.89 -15.18
CA LEU A 5 -2.26 7.30 -14.33
C LEU A 5 -1.15 6.23 -14.27
N ILE A 6 -1.52 4.96 -14.10
CA ILE A 6 -0.58 3.84 -14.11
C ILE A 6 0.16 3.79 -15.45
N SER A 7 -0.56 3.87 -16.57
CA SER A 7 0.04 3.86 -17.89
C SER A 7 1.03 5.01 -18.06
N ASN A 8 0.63 6.23 -17.69
CA ASN A 8 1.51 7.41 -17.79
C ASN A 8 2.78 7.27 -16.95
N ILE A 9 2.69 6.73 -15.72
CA ILE A 9 3.87 6.50 -14.87
C ILE A 9 4.83 5.50 -15.54
N LEU A 10 4.29 4.39 -16.05
CA LEU A 10 5.08 3.35 -16.71
C LEU A 10 5.65 3.81 -18.05
N ASP A 11 4.96 4.70 -18.77
CA ASP A 11 5.47 5.32 -20.00
C ASP A 11 6.71 6.16 -19.72
N VAL A 12 6.68 7.00 -18.68
CA VAL A 12 7.86 7.76 -18.26
C VAL A 12 8.99 6.83 -17.83
N TYR A 13 8.68 5.80 -17.03
CA TYR A 13 9.66 4.79 -16.61
C TYR A 13 10.30 4.07 -17.81
N SER A 14 9.52 3.79 -18.87
CA SER A 14 10.01 3.12 -20.08
C SER A 14 10.99 3.96 -20.89
N ILE A 15 10.84 5.29 -20.86
CA ILE A 15 11.73 6.24 -21.54
C ILE A 15 13.02 6.42 -20.74
N LYS A 16 12.89 6.61 -19.42
CA LYS A 16 14.03 6.85 -18.52
C LYS A 16 13.84 6.15 -17.19
N LYS A 17 14.57 5.06 -17.01
CA LYS A 17 14.65 4.37 -15.72
C LYS A 17 15.41 5.22 -14.70
N PRO A 18 14.92 5.30 -13.44
CA PRO A 18 15.65 5.96 -12.36
C PRO A 18 17.00 5.28 -12.12
N ASN A 19 18.01 6.05 -11.71
CA ASN A 19 19.34 5.51 -11.39
C ASN A 19 19.48 5.13 -9.91
N LEU A 20 18.57 5.60 -9.07
CA LEU A 20 18.46 5.32 -7.64
C LEU A 20 16.99 5.41 -7.25
N VAL A 21 16.51 4.39 -6.56
CA VAL A 21 15.17 4.33 -5.98
C VAL A 21 15.33 3.96 -4.52
N ILE A 22 14.68 4.72 -3.66
CA ILE A 22 14.69 4.52 -2.21
C ILE A 22 13.22 4.47 -1.78
N ASN A 23 12.82 3.39 -1.15
CA ASN A 23 11.60 3.34 -0.37
C ASN A 23 11.97 3.39 1.11
N ASP A 24 11.67 4.52 1.73
CA ASP A 24 11.84 4.72 3.16
C ASP A 24 10.67 4.06 3.88
N LEU A 25 10.99 2.99 4.61
CA LEU A 25 10.04 2.23 5.40
C LEU A 25 10.31 2.40 6.90
N PHE A 26 11.21 3.31 7.30
CA PHE A 26 11.72 3.39 8.67
C PHE A 26 10.58 3.42 9.68
N ASP A 27 9.56 4.23 9.36
CA ASP A 27 8.27 4.28 10.02
C ASP A 27 7.13 4.06 9.01
N PHE A 28 6.18 3.20 9.35
CA PHE A 28 5.01 2.90 8.55
C PHE A 28 3.72 3.22 9.32
N LEU A 29 2.76 3.88 8.68
CA LEU A 29 1.47 4.20 9.29
C LEU A 29 0.43 3.17 8.85
N GLU A 30 0.02 2.33 9.79
CA GLU A 30 -0.98 1.30 9.54
C GLU A 30 -2.42 1.83 9.68
N GLY A 31 -3.40 0.99 9.33
CA GLY A 31 -4.82 1.27 9.40
C GLY A 31 -5.21 2.36 8.41
N ALA A 32 -5.69 3.48 8.92
CA ALA A 32 -6.11 4.59 8.08
C ALA A 32 -4.96 5.52 7.67
N GLY A 33 -3.71 5.18 7.97
CA GLY A 33 -2.53 5.92 7.51
C GLY A 33 -2.34 7.25 8.27
N PRO A 34 -1.93 8.34 7.60
CA PRO A 34 -1.52 9.60 8.25
C PRO A 34 -2.66 10.37 8.91
N TYR A 35 -3.89 9.91 8.80
CA TYR A 35 -5.01 10.48 9.53
C TYR A 35 -4.97 10.00 10.97
N VAL A 36 -5.14 10.90 11.93
CA VAL A 36 -5.14 10.56 13.37
C VAL A 36 -6.49 9.98 13.77
N TYR A 37 -6.83 8.83 13.20
CA TYR A 37 -7.96 8.01 13.63
C TYR A 37 -7.50 7.00 14.67
N LYS A 38 -8.45 6.46 15.43
CA LYS A 38 -8.18 5.53 16.54
C LYS A 38 -7.47 4.23 16.11
N ASP A 39 -7.59 3.85 14.85
CA ASP A 39 -6.99 2.67 14.26
C ASP A 39 -5.75 2.96 13.41
N SER A 40 -5.30 4.21 13.36
CA SER A 40 -4.00 4.56 12.82
C SER A 40 -2.93 4.39 13.88
N ASN A 41 -1.90 3.63 13.58
CA ASN A 41 -0.78 3.38 14.49
C ASN A 41 0.54 3.46 13.72
N LEU A 42 1.60 3.84 14.44
CA LEU A 42 2.94 3.93 13.89
C LEU A 42 3.67 2.62 14.13
N LEU A 43 4.10 1.98 13.05
CA LEU A 43 4.94 0.79 13.07
C LEU A 43 6.38 1.21 12.76
N HIS A 44 7.26 1.09 13.74
CA HIS A 44 8.70 1.30 13.54
C HIS A 44 9.32 0.04 12.94
N THR A 45 9.71 0.09 11.67
CA THR A 45 10.32 -1.07 10.99
C THR A 45 11.85 -0.99 11.01
N GLY A 46 12.40 0.22 10.97
CA GLY A 46 13.86 0.45 10.84
C GLY A 46 14.43 -0.02 9.49
N LEU A 47 13.58 -0.32 8.50
CA LEU A 47 13.99 -0.82 7.20
C LEU A 47 13.98 0.28 6.14
N VAL A 48 14.86 0.13 5.16
CA VAL A 48 14.87 0.92 3.92
C VAL A 48 15.14 -0.03 2.78
N VAL A 49 14.38 0.07 1.70
CA VAL A 49 14.62 -0.69 0.47
C VAL A 49 15.25 0.23 -0.57
N VAL A 50 16.44 -0.10 -1.03
CA VAL A 50 17.19 0.72 -1.99
C VAL A 50 17.59 -0.11 -3.20
N GLY A 51 17.44 0.46 -4.38
CA GLY A 51 17.80 -0.21 -5.62
C GLY A 51 17.96 0.75 -6.79
N ARG A 52 18.15 0.17 -7.97
CA ARG A 52 18.22 0.89 -9.26
C ARG A 52 17.02 0.61 -10.17
N ASP A 53 16.12 -0.26 -9.74
CA ASP A 53 14.89 -0.60 -10.44
C ASP A 53 13.71 -0.34 -9.51
N ALA A 54 12.82 0.57 -9.90
CA ALA A 54 11.65 0.94 -9.11
C ALA A 54 10.69 -0.25 -8.92
N VAL A 55 10.52 -1.06 -9.97
CA VAL A 55 9.63 -2.23 -9.94
C VAL A 55 10.16 -3.28 -8.96
N ALA A 56 11.47 -3.49 -8.96
CA ALA A 56 12.12 -4.40 -8.01
C ALA A 56 12.01 -3.90 -6.55
N VAL A 57 12.23 -2.60 -6.33
CA VAL A 57 12.12 -1.98 -4.99
C VAL A 57 10.70 -2.10 -4.44
N ASP A 58 9.69 -1.81 -5.26
CA ASP A 58 8.28 -1.95 -4.88
C ASP A 58 7.90 -3.41 -4.65
N LEU A 59 8.38 -4.34 -5.48
CA LEU A 59 8.16 -5.78 -5.32
C LEU A 59 8.71 -6.31 -3.99
N ILE A 60 9.95 -5.93 -3.64
CA ILE A 60 10.55 -6.28 -2.36
C ILE A 60 9.77 -5.65 -1.20
N THR A 61 9.31 -4.41 -1.35
CA THR A 61 8.46 -3.74 -0.37
C THR A 61 7.16 -4.53 -0.13
N LEU A 62 6.43 -4.88 -1.19
CA LEU A 62 5.20 -5.66 -1.06
C LEU A 62 5.46 -7.01 -0.39
N LYS A 63 6.58 -7.65 -0.74
CA LYS A 63 6.97 -8.92 -0.14
C LYS A 63 7.24 -8.80 1.36
N LEU A 64 7.87 -7.71 1.81
CA LEU A 64 8.06 -7.44 3.24
C LEU A 64 6.73 -7.36 3.98
N PHE A 65 5.70 -6.75 3.39
CA PHE A 65 4.34 -6.68 3.97
C PHE A 65 3.48 -7.93 3.69
N ASN A 66 4.05 -8.99 3.11
CA ASN A 66 3.33 -10.20 2.70
C ASN A 66 2.14 -9.92 1.75
N ILE A 67 2.27 -8.90 0.91
CA ILE A 67 1.29 -8.53 -0.12
C ILE A 67 1.71 -9.17 -1.45
N ASP A 68 0.78 -9.87 -2.10
CA ASP A 68 0.99 -10.43 -3.43
C ASP A 68 1.08 -9.33 -4.51
N LEU A 69 1.98 -9.49 -5.48
CA LEU A 69 2.11 -8.62 -6.66
C LEU A 69 0.77 -8.46 -7.40
N LEU A 70 -0.06 -9.51 -7.44
CA LEU A 70 -1.38 -9.49 -8.06
C LEU A 70 -2.33 -8.44 -7.45
N ASN A 71 -2.05 -7.96 -6.23
CA ASN A 71 -2.81 -6.89 -5.59
C ASN A 71 -2.32 -5.49 -5.96
N SER A 72 -1.26 -5.37 -6.76
CA SER A 72 -0.71 -4.09 -7.22
C SER A 72 -0.93 -3.91 -8.71
N ASP A 73 -1.94 -3.13 -9.08
CA ASP A 73 -2.26 -2.83 -10.48
C ASP A 73 -1.06 -2.28 -11.27
N ILE A 74 -0.19 -1.50 -10.63
CA ILE A 74 0.99 -0.91 -11.28
C ILE A 74 2.09 -1.94 -11.56
N LEU A 75 2.34 -2.87 -10.62
CA LEU A 75 3.33 -3.93 -10.83
C LEU A 75 2.81 -4.99 -11.80
N LEU A 76 1.50 -5.28 -11.76
CA LEU A 76 0.88 -6.16 -12.73
C LEU A 76 0.98 -5.59 -14.15
N GLU A 77 0.72 -4.29 -14.33
CA GLU A 77 0.91 -3.64 -15.63
C GLU A 77 2.38 -3.57 -16.04
N ALA A 78 3.30 -3.34 -15.11
CA ALA A 78 4.73 -3.40 -15.38
C ALA A 78 5.15 -4.80 -15.88
N GLN A 79 4.63 -5.86 -15.25
CA GLN A 79 4.85 -7.25 -15.68
C GLN A 79 4.31 -7.50 -17.09
N ASN A 80 3.07 -7.09 -17.37
CA ASN A 80 2.46 -7.23 -18.69
C ASN A 80 3.27 -6.54 -19.80
N ARG A 81 3.91 -5.42 -19.45
CA ARG A 81 4.74 -4.62 -20.37
C ARG A 81 6.22 -5.04 -20.38
N ASN A 82 6.62 -6.05 -19.61
CA ASN A 82 8.01 -6.45 -19.39
C ASN A 82 8.92 -5.27 -18.96
N LEU A 83 8.41 -4.42 -18.07
CA LEU A 83 9.12 -3.27 -17.53
C LEU A 83 9.68 -3.57 -16.14
N GLY A 84 11.00 -3.50 -16.01
CA GLY A 84 11.70 -3.74 -14.76
C GLY A 84 11.74 -5.22 -14.38
N ILE A 85 12.17 -5.52 -13.16
CA ILE A 85 12.23 -6.89 -12.61
C ILE A 85 10.96 -7.16 -11.80
N THR A 86 10.17 -8.14 -12.24
CA THR A 86 8.89 -8.54 -11.62
C THR A 86 8.92 -9.92 -10.98
N ASP A 87 10.04 -10.64 -11.08
CA ASP A 87 10.28 -11.89 -10.38
C ASP A 87 11.32 -11.67 -9.28
N ILE A 88 11.00 -12.11 -8.05
CA ILE A 88 11.90 -11.97 -6.90
C ILE A 88 13.18 -12.80 -7.11
N SER A 89 13.11 -13.93 -7.81
CA SER A 89 14.27 -14.79 -8.07
C SER A 89 15.34 -14.12 -8.95
N ASP A 90 14.95 -13.11 -9.72
CA ASP A 90 15.86 -12.30 -10.54
C ASP A 90 16.48 -11.11 -9.76
N ILE A 91 16.13 -10.93 -8.48
CA ILE A 91 16.62 -9.85 -7.63
C ILE A 91 17.75 -10.37 -6.73
N ASN A 92 18.95 -9.81 -6.92
CA ASN A 92 20.05 -10.00 -5.98
C ASN A 92 19.87 -9.11 -4.74
N LEU A 93 19.19 -9.64 -3.73
CA LEU A 93 18.97 -8.95 -2.46
C LEU A 93 20.23 -8.97 -1.59
N ILE A 94 20.60 -7.81 -1.06
CA ILE A 94 21.72 -7.64 -0.13
C ILE A 94 21.18 -7.04 1.17
N GLY A 95 21.53 -7.62 2.31
CA GLY A 95 21.11 -7.17 3.64
C GLY A 95 20.19 -8.18 4.32
N GLU A 96 19.09 -7.69 4.88
CA GLU A 96 18.15 -8.50 5.64
C GLU A 96 17.48 -9.59 4.80
N ASN A 97 17.18 -10.73 5.42
CA ASN A 97 16.50 -11.84 4.77
C ASN A 97 14.96 -11.62 4.77
N LEU A 98 14.33 -11.69 3.61
CA LEU A 98 12.88 -11.42 3.46
C LEU A 98 11.98 -12.32 4.30
N ASP A 99 12.35 -13.59 4.51
CA ASP A 99 11.52 -14.50 5.28
C ASP A 99 11.58 -14.20 6.79
N ASN A 100 12.69 -13.65 7.26
CA ASN A 100 12.89 -13.26 8.66
C ASN A 100 12.42 -11.83 8.96
N SER A 101 12.32 -10.98 7.93
CA SER A 101 12.00 -9.55 8.06
C SER A 101 10.58 -9.21 7.62
N ARG A 102 9.66 -10.16 7.70
CA ARG A 102 8.24 -9.93 7.36
C ARG A 102 7.61 -8.95 8.34
N LEU A 103 6.90 -7.99 7.79
CA LEU A 103 6.17 -6.96 8.51
C LEU A 103 4.69 -7.35 8.58
N GLU A 104 4.17 -7.45 9.80
CA GLU A 104 2.74 -7.56 10.04
C GLU A 104 2.17 -6.15 10.21
N ALA A 105 1.54 -5.63 9.16
CA ALA A 105 0.89 -4.33 9.19
C ALA A 105 -0.61 -4.47 8.92
N LYS A 106 -1.42 -3.74 9.68
CA LYS A 106 -2.86 -3.67 9.44
C LYS A 106 -3.13 -2.72 8.27
N LEU A 107 -3.64 -3.22 7.14
CA LEU A 107 -4.02 -2.35 6.03
C LEU A 107 -5.36 -1.64 6.27
N SER A 108 -5.59 -0.53 5.57
CA SER A 108 -6.88 0.14 5.51
C SER A 108 -7.96 -0.78 4.96
N VAL A 109 -9.20 -0.64 5.42
CA VAL A 109 -10.30 -1.43 4.87
C VAL A 109 -10.64 -1.00 3.44
N TYR A 110 -11.00 -1.99 2.61
CA TYR A 110 -11.40 -1.77 1.21
C TYR A 110 -12.92 -1.61 1.04
N ARG A 111 -13.71 -1.95 2.06
CA ARG A 111 -15.16 -1.78 2.08
C ARG A 111 -15.58 -0.99 3.30
N LEU A 112 -16.59 -0.13 3.16
CA LEU A 112 -17.10 0.63 4.29
C LEU A 112 -17.78 -0.26 5.33
N ASP A 113 -18.38 -1.37 4.90
CA ASP A 113 -19.02 -2.36 5.78
C ASP A 113 -18.03 -3.00 6.76
N ASP A 114 -16.73 -3.00 6.44
CA ASP A 114 -15.67 -3.54 7.28
C ASP A 114 -15.25 -2.55 8.39
N ILE A 115 -15.75 -1.31 8.38
CA ILE A 115 -15.50 -0.34 9.44
C ILE A 115 -16.34 -0.69 10.66
N ASN A 116 -15.70 -1.17 11.72
CA ASN A 116 -16.39 -1.46 12.96
C ASN A 116 -16.65 -0.17 13.77
N ILE A 117 -17.93 0.22 13.85
CA ILE A 117 -18.44 1.29 14.71
C ILE A 117 -19.36 0.67 15.78
N LYS A 118 -19.15 1.01 17.05
CA LYS A 118 -19.91 0.45 18.17
C LYS A 118 -21.42 0.67 17.97
N ASN A 119 -22.21 -0.38 18.20
CA ASN A 119 -23.68 -0.37 18.11
C ASN A 119 -24.24 0.16 16.77
N THR A 120 -23.46 0.05 15.69
CA THR A 120 -23.84 0.57 14.38
C THR A 120 -23.60 -0.51 13.32
N THR A 121 -24.56 -0.67 12.41
CA THR A 121 -24.39 -1.49 11.21
C THR A 121 -24.22 -0.58 10.01
N ILE A 122 -23.17 -0.80 9.24
CA ILE A 122 -22.91 -0.08 8.00
C ILE A 122 -23.36 -0.97 6.85
N ASN A 123 -24.20 -0.43 5.98
CA ASN A 123 -24.61 -1.07 4.73
C ASN A 123 -24.26 -0.12 3.59
N ALA A 124 -23.15 -0.38 2.91
CA ALA A 124 -22.71 0.40 1.78
C ALA A 124 -23.18 -0.23 0.46
N GLY A 125 -23.81 0.58 -0.38
CA GLY A 125 -24.08 0.22 -1.76
C GLY A 125 -22.84 0.36 -2.64
N ARG A 126 -23.06 0.41 -3.97
CA ARG A 126 -22.00 0.76 -4.90
C ARG A 126 -21.69 2.25 -4.81
N LEU A 127 -20.46 2.57 -4.47
CA LEU A 127 -19.95 3.94 -4.39
C LEU A 127 -18.85 4.14 -5.42
N CYS A 128 -18.74 5.35 -5.97
CA CYS A 128 -17.54 5.73 -6.71
C CYS A 128 -16.38 5.97 -5.72
N SER A 129 -15.14 5.99 -6.23
CA SER A 129 -13.94 6.13 -5.39
C SER A 129 -13.90 7.43 -4.58
N GLY A 130 -14.48 8.51 -5.13
CA GLY A 130 -14.66 9.78 -4.41
C GLY A 130 -15.56 9.55 -3.21
N CYS A 131 -16.85 9.24 -3.45
CA CYS A 131 -17.84 9.05 -2.38
C CYS A 131 -17.40 8.02 -1.32
N PHE A 132 -16.69 6.97 -1.74
CA PHE A 132 -16.07 6.03 -0.82
C PHE A 132 -15.10 6.72 0.13
N LYS A 133 -14.18 7.55 -0.37
CA LYS A 133 -13.21 8.29 0.43
C LYS A 133 -13.89 9.24 1.42
N GLU A 134 -14.87 10.03 0.98
CA GLU A 134 -15.55 10.95 1.90
C GLU A 134 -16.31 10.20 3.01
N ALA A 135 -17.04 9.12 2.65
CA ALA A 135 -17.74 8.29 3.63
C ALA A 135 -16.76 7.57 4.57
N TYR A 136 -15.65 7.05 4.06
CA TYR A 136 -14.58 6.43 4.85
C TYR A 136 -14.05 7.37 5.94
N HIS A 137 -13.79 8.64 5.59
CA HIS A 137 -13.34 9.64 6.54
C HIS A 137 -14.39 9.96 7.60
N LEU A 138 -15.65 10.15 7.19
CA LEU A 138 -16.75 10.40 8.14
C LEU A 138 -16.93 9.25 9.12
N LEU A 139 -16.93 8.01 8.64
CA LEU A 139 -17.14 6.81 9.45
C LEU A 139 -15.98 6.60 10.44
N ASN A 140 -14.72 6.80 10.02
CA ASN A 140 -13.58 6.70 10.92
C ASN A 140 -13.49 7.88 11.91
N PHE A 141 -13.96 9.06 11.53
CA PHE A 141 -14.12 10.19 12.45
C PHE A 141 -15.13 9.84 13.55
N ILE A 142 -16.32 9.37 13.17
CA ILE A 142 -17.36 8.91 14.12
C ILE A 142 -16.80 7.83 15.04
N LYS A 143 -16.16 6.80 14.47
CA LYS A 143 -15.51 5.71 15.22
C LYS A 143 -14.49 6.20 16.25
N THR A 144 -13.72 7.23 15.89
CA THR A 144 -12.67 7.79 16.75
C THR A 144 -13.26 8.57 17.92
N HIS A 145 -14.34 9.32 17.69
CA HIS A 145 -14.95 10.21 18.69
C HIS A 145 -16.11 9.59 19.47
N MET A 146 -16.68 8.47 19.04
CA MET A 146 -17.67 7.74 19.84
C MET A 146 -17.00 7.18 21.11
N THR A 147 -17.34 7.76 22.26
CA THR A 147 -16.92 7.29 23.57
C THR A 147 -17.52 5.93 23.87
N LYS A 148 -16.73 5.06 24.51
CA LYS A 148 -17.27 3.82 25.08
C LYS A 148 -18.08 4.21 26.31
N ASP A 149 -19.40 4.32 26.15
CA ASP A 149 -20.31 4.18 27.29
C ASP A 149 -20.22 2.76 27.88
#